data_AF-A0AAD7E4L8-F1
#
_entry.id   AF-A0AAD7E4L8-F1
#
_cell.length_a   1.000
_cell.length_b   1.000
_cell.length_c   1.000
_cell.angle_alpha   90.00
_cell.angle_beta   90.00
_cell.angle_gamma   90.00
#
_symmetry.space_group_name_H-M   'P 1'
#
loop_
_entity.id
_entity.type
_entity.pdbx_description
1 polymer ?
#
loop_
_entity_poly.entity_id
_entity_poly.type
_entity_poly.pdbx_seq_one_letter_code
_entity_poly.pdbx_strand_id
1 'polypeptide(L)'
;MLSWILYSASFLLLVGNQLGEAEPPFGLCFVQAGLIYAAPTFSILGCLLSFLHKFPPTVYAVVFFNVLLGVRDYRVVSRASSNLNLYCHITTSTDWMVSSYIVVCGTLMLVPLEIWIGFVFCRNWAAFRTTPNHGQASLTIFIRVALFSGISIIGLGMSSVILTLGVPHPYLSLVLPLGPILAAITFGYTFWRESEHSPAPASDSARESTPRSVADADVNV
;
A
#
# COMPACT_ATOMS: atom_id res chain seq x y z
N MET A 1 1.37 -4.26 3.40
CA MET A 1 0.10 -3.71 3.93
C MET A 1 0.35 -2.65 4.99
N LEU A 2 1.10 -2.95 6.07
CA LEU A 2 1.41 -1.96 7.12
C LEU A 2 2.06 -0.67 6.57
N SER A 3 3.00 -0.78 5.63
CA SER A 3 3.64 0.38 4.98
C SER A 3 2.65 1.32 4.30
N TRP A 4 1.68 0.76 3.58
CA TRP A 4 0.63 1.52 2.90
C TRP A 4 -0.33 2.20 3.88
N ILE A 5 -0.67 1.52 4.98
CA ILE A 5 -1.51 2.09 6.04
C ILE A 5 -0.79 3.27 6.71
N LEU A 6 0.48 3.10 7.07
CA LEU A 6 1.31 4.17 7.64
C LEU A 6 1.46 5.36 6.68
N TYR A 7 1.65 5.07 5.39
CA TYR A 7 1.72 6.08 4.36
C TYR A 7 0.39 6.85 4.21
N SER A 8 -0.76 6.16 4.15
CA SER A 8 -2.08 6.81 4.15
C SER A 8 -2.35 7.62 5.41
N ALA A 9 -1.98 7.10 6.59
CA ALA A 9 -2.14 7.80 7.85
C ALA A 9 -1.31 9.11 7.90
N SER A 10 -0.16 9.16 7.21
CA SER A 10 0.66 10.37 7.14
C SER A 10 -0.07 11.54 6.46
N PHE A 11 -0.90 11.27 5.45
CA PHE A 11 -1.71 12.31 4.79
C PHE A 11 -2.88 12.77 5.67
N LEU A 12 -3.41 11.89 6.52
CA LEU A 12 -4.50 12.24 7.43
C LEU A 12 -4.05 13.13 8.58
N LEU A 13 -2.76 13.11 8.95
CA LEU A 13 -2.24 13.97 10.02
C LEU A 13 -2.44 15.48 9.74
N LEU A 14 -2.50 15.89 8.48
CA LEU A 14 -2.70 17.30 8.12
C LEU A 14 -4.18 17.69 8.00
N VAL A 15 -5.10 16.74 8.06
CA VAL A 15 -6.54 17.02 8.02
C VAL A 15 -6.89 17.88 9.24
N GLY A 16 -7.36 19.10 8.98
CA GLY A 16 -7.65 20.11 10.01
C GLY A 16 -6.68 21.29 10.06
N ASN A 17 -5.46 21.16 9.51
CA ASN A 17 -4.47 22.25 9.43
C ASN A 17 -4.25 22.78 7.99
N GLN A 18 -5.09 22.36 7.04
CA GLN A 18 -4.99 22.73 5.62
C GLN A 18 -5.58 24.12 5.30
N LEU A 19 -6.54 24.59 6.11
CA LEU A 19 -7.34 25.80 5.85
C LEU A 19 -6.87 27.04 6.65
N GLY A 20 -5.90 26.88 7.55
CA GLY A 20 -5.39 27.98 8.37
C GLY A 20 -4.29 28.77 7.67
N GLU A 21 -4.31 30.10 7.82
CA GLU A 21 -3.18 30.98 7.48
C GLU A 21 -1.95 30.73 8.38
N ALA A 22 -2.17 30.16 9.57
CA ALA A 22 -1.10 29.81 10.50
C ALA A 22 -0.31 28.59 9.99
N GLU A 23 1.02 28.66 10.11
CA GLU A 23 1.89 27.54 9.81
C GLU A 23 1.60 26.36 10.77
N PRO A 24 1.56 25.11 10.26
CA PRO A 24 1.32 23.95 11.10
C PRO A 24 2.46 23.78 12.12
N PRO A 25 2.19 23.23 13.31
CA PRO A 25 3.22 23.02 14.32
C PRO A 25 4.34 22.12 13.77
N PHE A 26 5.59 22.56 13.97
CA PHE A 26 6.80 21.92 13.42
C PHE A 26 6.81 20.40 13.59
N GLY A 27 6.45 19.89 14.77
CA GLY A 27 6.45 18.45 15.05
C GLY A 27 5.52 17.66 14.13
N LEU A 28 4.37 18.22 13.77
CA LEU A 28 3.38 17.55 12.92
C LEU A 28 3.83 17.52 11.45
N CYS A 29 4.43 18.62 11.02
CA CYS A 29 5.06 18.80 9.71
C CYS A 29 6.28 17.86 9.53
N PHE A 30 7.11 17.73 10.57
CA PHE A 30 8.26 16.84 10.62
C PHE A 30 7.87 15.36 10.60
N VAL A 31 6.89 14.96 11.42
CA VAL A 31 6.39 13.58 11.45
C VAL A 31 5.76 13.19 10.11
N GLN A 32 4.99 14.10 9.49
CA GLN A 32 4.44 13.88 8.15
C GLN A 32 5.55 13.63 7.13
N ALA A 33 6.53 14.55 7.04
CA ALA A 33 7.62 14.43 6.08
C ALA A 33 8.41 13.13 6.31
N GLY A 34 8.76 12.82 7.57
CA GLY A 34 9.48 11.61 7.92
C GLY A 34 8.76 10.32 7.52
N LEU A 35 7.45 10.24 7.72
CA LEU A 35 6.65 9.08 7.32
C LEU A 35 6.57 8.91 5.80
N ILE A 36 6.45 10.01 5.06
CA ILE A 36 6.43 10.00 3.58
C ILE A 36 7.78 9.49 3.05
N TYR A 37 8.90 10.00 3.56
CA TYR A 37 10.24 9.57 3.14
C TYR A 37 10.60 8.15 3.61
N ALA A 38 10.00 7.65 4.69
CA ALA A 38 10.22 6.29 5.17
C ALA A 38 9.39 5.23 4.41
N ALA A 39 8.31 5.62 3.72
CA ALA A 39 7.41 4.69 3.04
C ALA A 39 8.05 3.84 1.92
N PRO A 40 8.90 4.38 1.03
CA PRO A 40 9.63 3.58 0.03
C PRO A 40 10.52 2.53 0.72
N THR A 41 11.15 2.96 1.81
CA THR A 41 12.07 2.18 2.61
C THR A 41 11.40 1.00 3.29
N PHE A 42 10.20 1.19 3.86
CA PHE A 42 9.38 0.11 4.41
C PHE A 42 8.85 -0.86 3.34
N SER A 43 8.59 -0.36 2.13
CA SER A 43 8.09 -1.20 1.04
C SER A 43 9.17 -2.14 0.50
N ILE A 44 10.40 -1.64 0.39
CA ILE A 44 11.58 -2.45 0.02
C ILE A 44 11.96 -3.41 1.15
N LEU A 45 11.83 -3.01 2.42
CA LEU A 45 12.09 -3.87 3.57
C LEU A 45 11.23 -5.13 3.54
N GLY A 46 9.95 -5.04 3.16
CA GLY A 46 9.07 -6.20 3.03
C GLY A 46 9.50 -7.19 1.94
N CYS A 47 10.07 -6.70 0.83
CA CYS A 47 10.59 -7.56 -0.23
C CYS A 47 11.97 -8.15 0.10
N LEU A 48 12.82 -7.38 0.78
CA LEU A 48 14.20 -7.78 1.11
C LEU A 48 14.32 -8.63 2.38
N LEU A 49 13.38 -8.53 3.33
CA LEU A 49 13.32 -9.41 4.51
C LEU A 49 13.22 -10.90 4.12
N SER A 50 12.64 -11.18 2.96
CA SER A 50 12.56 -12.54 2.40
C SER A 50 13.88 -13.03 1.80
N PHE A 51 14.80 -12.14 1.42
CA PHE A 51 16.02 -12.49 0.70
C PHE A 51 17.32 -12.32 1.50
N LEU A 52 17.41 -11.44 2.50
CA LEU A 52 18.66 -11.21 3.23
C LEU A 52 18.44 -10.75 4.68
N HIS A 53 18.81 -11.62 5.63
CA HIS A 53 18.89 -11.32 7.07
C HIS A 53 19.86 -10.15 7.41
N LYS A 54 20.73 -9.76 6.47
CA LYS A 54 21.76 -8.71 6.67
C LYS A 54 21.37 -7.32 6.18
N PHE A 55 20.31 -7.18 5.39
CA PHE A 55 19.89 -5.89 4.82
C PHE A 55 19.02 -5.00 5.74
N PRO A 56 18.20 -5.54 6.67
CA PRO A 56 17.39 -4.70 7.57
C PRO A 56 18.17 -3.62 8.32
N PRO A 57 19.35 -3.88 8.94
CA PRO A 57 20.02 -2.86 9.73
C PRO A 57 20.50 -1.66 8.89
N THR A 58 20.92 -1.87 7.64
CA THR A 58 21.36 -0.77 6.74
C THR A 58 20.21 0.19 6.45
N VAL A 59 19.03 -0.38 6.20
CA VAL A 59 17.81 0.36 5.89
C VAL A 59 17.34 1.18 7.10
N TYR A 60 17.35 0.58 8.30
CA TYR A 60 17.05 1.28 9.55
C TYR A 60 18.07 2.38 9.85
N ALA A 61 19.36 2.14 9.61
CA ALA A 61 20.41 3.13 9.82
C ALA A 61 20.18 4.37 8.93
N VAL A 62 19.88 4.19 7.64
CA VAL A 62 19.62 5.32 6.72
C VAL A 62 18.42 6.15 7.18
N VAL A 63 17.30 5.50 7.56
CA VAL A 63 16.13 6.23 8.08
C VAL A 63 16.46 6.95 9.39
N PHE A 64 17.18 6.28 10.29
CA PHE A 64 17.57 6.85 11.58
C PHE A 64 18.50 8.07 11.41
N PHE A 65 19.48 7.99 10.51
CA PHE A 65 20.35 9.12 10.18
C PHE A 65 19.58 10.29 9.55
N ASN A 66 18.65 10.04 8.63
CA ASN A 66 17.81 11.10 8.04
C ASN A 66 16.94 11.78 9.10
N VAL A 67 16.33 11.01 10.01
CA VAL A 67 15.55 11.57 11.13
C VAL A 67 16.44 12.38 12.06
N LEU A 68 17.63 11.90 12.42
CA LEU A 68 18.58 12.63 13.25
C LEU A 68 19.05 13.93 12.62
N LEU A 69 19.33 13.93 11.31
CA LEU A 69 19.70 15.14 10.57
C LEU A 69 18.55 16.16 10.58
N GLY A 70 17.32 15.71 10.34
CA GLY A 70 16.15 16.58 10.35
C GLY A 70 15.78 17.13 11.73
N VAL A 71 16.06 16.39 12.83
CA VAL A 71 15.88 16.91 14.20
C VAL A 71 16.94 17.97 14.55
N ARG A 72 18.15 17.84 14.02
CA ARG A 72 19.26 18.74 14.32
C ARG A 72 19.10 20.13 13.69
N ASP A 73 18.55 20.20 12.48
CA ASP A 73 18.34 21.45 11.76
C ASP A 73 16.85 21.78 11.58
N TYR A 74 16.26 22.40 12.60
CA TYR A 74 14.85 22.84 12.61
C TYR A 74 14.49 23.82 11.48
N ARG A 75 15.49 24.49 10.87
CA ARG A 75 15.30 25.47 9.79
C ARG A 75 15.07 24.85 8.41
N VAL A 76 15.27 23.54 8.25
CA VAL A 76 15.25 22.86 6.94
C VAL A 76 13.84 22.36 6.58
N VAL A 77 12.92 22.33 7.56
CA VAL A 77 11.52 22.00 7.33
C VAL A 77 10.75 23.28 7.00
N SER A 78 10.44 23.47 5.73
CA SER A 78 9.64 24.60 5.28
C SER A 78 8.41 24.11 4.51
N ARG A 79 7.27 24.76 4.75
CA ARG A 79 6.07 24.47 3.97
C ARG A 79 6.37 24.81 2.51
N ALA A 80 6.08 23.89 1.60
CA ALA A 80 6.39 24.11 0.20
C ALA A 80 5.60 25.34 -0.30
N SER A 81 6.30 26.43 -0.63
CA SER A 81 5.76 27.67 -1.22
C SER A 81 5.33 27.47 -2.69
N SER A 82 4.69 26.33 -2.96
CA SER A 82 3.98 26.04 -4.20
C SER A 82 2.49 26.30 -3.95
N ASN A 83 1.74 26.70 -4.97
CA ASN A 83 0.35 27.16 -4.87
C ASN A 83 -0.65 26.24 -4.14
N LEU A 84 -0.28 25.01 -3.76
CA LEU A 84 -1.15 24.08 -3.05
C LEU A 84 -0.92 24.00 -1.54
N ASN A 85 0.20 24.42 -0.93
CA ASN A 85 0.42 24.39 0.55
C ASN A 85 0.00 23.08 1.29
N LEU A 86 -0.11 21.95 0.57
CA LEU A 86 -0.72 20.72 1.07
C LEU A 86 0.21 19.82 1.87
N TYR A 87 1.53 20.02 1.75
CA TYR A 87 2.53 19.16 2.37
C TYR A 87 3.78 19.94 2.77
N CYS A 88 4.40 19.44 3.83
CA CYS A 88 5.71 19.88 4.28
C CYS A 88 6.81 19.17 3.49
N HIS A 89 7.82 19.92 3.05
CA HIS A 89 8.99 19.34 2.41
C HIS A 89 10.26 19.75 3.15
N ILE A 90 11.24 18.86 3.12
CA ILE A 90 12.58 19.13 3.63
C ILE A 90 13.37 19.66 2.42
N THR A 91 13.89 20.88 2.51
CA THR A 91 14.51 21.60 1.36
C THR A 91 15.92 21.10 1.00
N THR A 92 16.42 20.04 1.66
CA THR A 92 17.75 19.51 1.38
C THR A 92 17.80 18.80 0.03
N SER A 93 18.77 19.20 -0.80
CA SER A 93 19.04 18.59 -2.11
C SER A 93 19.42 17.11 -2.01
N THR A 94 19.86 16.66 -0.85
CA THR A 94 20.22 15.26 -0.60
C THR A 94 19.01 14.31 -0.54
N ASP A 95 17.85 14.78 -0.10
CA ASP A 95 16.73 13.88 0.24
C ASP A 95 16.05 13.30 -0.99
N TRP A 96 15.83 14.14 -2.01
CA TRP A 96 15.24 13.69 -3.28
C TRP A 96 16.20 12.82 -4.08
N MET A 97 17.52 13.05 -4.00
CA MET A 97 18.52 12.22 -4.65
C MET A 97 18.54 10.82 -4.03
N VAL A 98 18.61 10.72 -2.69
CA VAL A 98 18.62 9.42 -1.99
C VAL A 98 17.33 8.65 -2.26
N SER A 99 16.17 9.30 -2.15
CA SER A 99 14.89 8.66 -2.45
C SER A 99 14.82 8.17 -3.91
N SER A 100 15.31 8.96 -4.87
CA SER A 100 15.32 8.59 -6.28
C SER A 100 16.20 7.36 -6.52
N TYR A 101 17.42 7.33 -5.97
CA TYR A 101 18.31 6.16 -6.08
C TYR A 101 17.68 4.89 -5.52
N ILE A 102 17.06 4.98 -4.34
CA ILE A 102 16.41 3.83 -3.69
C ILE A 102 15.26 3.31 -4.57
N VAL A 103 14.43 4.20 -5.11
CA VAL A 103 13.30 3.83 -5.98
C VAL A 103 13.79 3.21 -7.29
N VAL A 104 14.79 3.79 -7.93
CA VAL A 104 15.39 3.24 -9.16
C VAL A 104 15.98 1.85 -8.92
N CYS A 105 16.80 1.68 -7.88
CA CYS A 105 17.36 0.37 -7.54
C CYS A 105 16.29 -0.66 -7.19
N GLY A 106 15.31 -0.28 -6.36
CA GLY A 106 14.21 -1.15 -5.98
C GLY A 106 13.41 -1.61 -7.19
N THR A 107 13.11 -0.69 -8.11
CA THR A 107 12.31 -1.02 -9.29
C THR A 107 13.09 -1.83 -10.32
N LEU A 108 14.40 -1.57 -10.49
CA LEU A 108 15.27 -2.40 -11.31
C LEU A 108 15.34 -3.85 -10.83
N MET A 109 15.18 -4.10 -9.52
CA MET A 109 15.09 -5.46 -8.98
C MET A 109 13.68 -6.07 -9.12
N LEU A 110 12.63 -5.27 -8.97
CA LEU A 110 11.25 -5.75 -9.03
C LEU A 110 10.79 -6.07 -10.47
N VAL A 111 11.17 -5.26 -11.46
CA VAL A 111 10.72 -5.43 -12.85
C VAL A 111 11.10 -6.80 -13.44
N PRO A 112 12.33 -7.31 -13.31
CA PRO A 112 12.67 -8.65 -13.79
C PRO A 112 11.87 -9.75 -13.08
N LEU A 113 11.61 -9.59 -11.78
CA LEU A 113 10.83 -10.54 -10.99
C LEU A 113 9.37 -10.56 -11.47
N GLU A 114 8.79 -9.41 -11.77
CA GLU A 114 7.44 -9.29 -12.31
C GLU A 114 7.34 -9.90 -13.72
N ILE A 115 8.32 -9.61 -14.59
CA ILE A 115 8.41 -10.22 -15.92
C ILE A 115 8.52 -11.74 -15.79
N TRP A 116 9.32 -12.24 -14.85
CA TRP A 116 9.47 -13.67 -14.59
C TRP A 116 8.17 -14.31 -14.12
N ILE A 117 7.49 -13.70 -13.15
CA ILE A 117 6.18 -14.19 -12.65
C ILE A 117 5.15 -14.20 -13.78
N GLY A 118 5.07 -13.11 -14.55
CA GLY A 118 4.19 -13.00 -15.72
C GLY A 118 4.50 -14.07 -16.77
N PHE A 119 5.78 -14.33 -17.04
CA PHE A 119 6.20 -15.37 -17.97
C PHE A 119 5.82 -16.78 -17.49
N VAL A 120 6.10 -17.13 -16.23
CA VAL A 120 5.73 -18.42 -15.64
C VAL A 120 4.21 -18.61 -15.66
N PHE A 121 3.46 -17.54 -15.39
CA PHE A 121 2.01 -17.54 -15.42
C PHE A 121 1.45 -17.76 -16.83
N CYS A 122 1.95 -17.03 -17.83
CA CYS A 122 1.59 -17.21 -19.23
C CYS A 122 1.93 -18.61 -19.72
N ARG A 123 3.09 -19.14 -19.34
CA ARG A 123 3.53 -20.49 -19.72
C ARG A 123 2.62 -21.58 -19.14
N ASN A 124 2.16 -21.40 -17.91
CA ASN A 124 1.31 -22.37 -17.21
C ASN A 124 -0.19 -22.03 -17.27
N TRP A 125 -0.59 -21.08 -18.13
CA TRP A 125 -1.96 -20.56 -18.20
C TRP A 125 -3.01 -21.66 -18.46
N ALA A 126 -2.65 -22.68 -19.25
CA ALA A 126 -3.52 -23.83 -19.53
C ALA A 126 -3.85 -24.64 -18.27
N ALA A 127 -2.87 -24.84 -17.37
CA ALA A 127 -3.06 -25.55 -16.11
C ALA A 127 -3.88 -24.74 -15.09
N PHE A 128 -3.84 -23.40 -15.17
CA PHE A 128 -4.65 -22.54 -14.31
C PHE A 128 -6.13 -22.50 -14.70
N ARG A 129 -6.46 -22.57 -16.01
CA ARG A 129 -7.85 -22.54 -16.46
C ARG A 129 -8.66 -23.79 -16.07
N THR A 130 -8.00 -24.92 -15.85
CA THR A 130 -8.69 -26.19 -15.57
C THR A 130 -9.12 -26.35 -14.10
N THR A 131 -8.80 -25.39 -13.22
CA THR A 131 -9.16 -25.48 -11.79
C THR A 131 -10.36 -24.56 -11.47
N PRO A 132 -11.61 -25.06 -11.48
CA PRO A 132 -12.82 -24.25 -11.48
C PRO A 132 -13.05 -23.39 -10.22
N ASN A 133 -12.50 -23.77 -9.06
CA ASN A 133 -12.69 -23.03 -7.80
C ASN A 133 -11.45 -22.31 -7.25
N HIS A 134 -10.24 -22.58 -7.76
CA HIS A 134 -9.02 -21.85 -7.33
C HIS A 134 -8.54 -20.81 -8.35
N GLY A 135 -9.03 -20.87 -9.59
CA GLY A 135 -8.67 -19.91 -10.64
C GLY A 135 -9.00 -18.46 -10.27
N GLN A 136 -10.16 -18.20 -9.67
CA GLN A 136 -10.61 -16.82 -9.39
C GLN A 136 -9.74 -16.09 -8.34
N ALA A 137 -9.31 -16.79 -7.28
CA ALA A 137 -8.43 -16.21 -6.27
C ALA A 137 -7.06 -15.86 -6.87
N SER A 138 -6.49 -16.74 -7.70
CA SER A 138 -5.20 -16.52 -8.35
C SER A 138 -5.21 -15.36 -9.35
N LEU A 139 -6.29 -15.22 -10.13
CA LEU A 139 -6.43 -14.18 -11.14
C LEU A 139 -6.57 -12.79 -10.50
N THR A 140 -7.29 -12.71 -9.38
CA THR A 140 -7.45 -11.45 -8.63
C THR A 140 -6.13 -10.96 -8.06
N ILE A 141 -5.30 -11.86 -7.53
CA ILE A 141 -3.96 -11.53 -7.03
C ILE A 141 -3.07 -11.05 -8.20
N PHE A 142 -3.16 -11.71 -9.35
CA PHE A 142 -2.38 -11.31 -10.54
C PHE A 142 -2.77 -9.92 -11.05
N ILE A 143 -4.07 -9.63 -11.21
CA ILE A 143 -4.57 -8.31 -11.62
C ILE A 143 -4.09 -7.23 -10.65
N ARG A 144 -4.13 -7.51 -9.35
CA ARG A 144 -3.61 -6.58 -8.33
C ARG A 144 -2.14 -6.28 -8.53
N VAL A 145 -1.31 -7.31 -8.65
CA VAL A 145 0.14 -7.15 -8.84
C VAL A 145 0.44 -6.38 -10.13
N ALA A 146 -0.26 -6.68 -11.23
CA ALA A 146 -0.10 -5.98 -12.50
C ALA A 146 -0.50 -4.49 -12.41
N LEU A 147 -1.59 -4.16 -11.72
CA LEU A 147 -1.99 -2.76 -11.49
C LEU A 147 -0.96 -2.01 -10.64
N PHE A 148 -0.48 -2.61 -9.55
CA PHE A 148 0.55 -2.01 -8.70
C PHE A 148 1.89 -1.81 -9.41
N SER A 149 2.28 -2.78 -10.24
CA SER A 149 3.45 -2.70 -11.11
C SER A 149 3.32 -1.54 -12.11
N GLY A 150 2.18 -1.43 -12.80
CA GLY A 150 1.93 -0.37 -13.76
C GLY A 150 2.07 1.03 -13.17
N ILE A 151 1.52 1.26 -11.97
CA ILE A 151 1.68 2.54 -11.24
C ILE A 151 3.15 2.82 -10.94
N SER A 152 3.91 1.79 -10.55
CA SER A 152 5.33 1.91 -10.23
C SER A 152 6.16 2.28 -11.45
N ILE A 153 5.85 1.69 -12.63
CA ILE A 153 6.47 2.04 -13.90
C ILE A 153 6.17 3.50 -14.29
N ILE A 154 4.92 3.95 -14.11
CA ILE A 154 4.55 5.35 -14.35
C ILE A 154 5.33 6.28 -13.40
N GLY A 155 5.43 5.92 -12.12
CA GLY A 155 6.20 6.65 -11.12
C GLY A 155 7.69 6.75 -11.49
N LEU A 156 8.29 5.67 -11.97
CA LEU A 156 9.65 5.66 -12.50
C LEU A 156 9.80 6.58 -13.71
N GLY A 157 8.90 6.47 -14.68
CA GLY A 157 8.91 7.28 -15.89
C GLY A 157 8.89 8.77 -15.52
N MET A 158 8.00 9.16 -14.63
CA MET A 158 7.92 10.53 -14.14
C MET A 158 9.17 10.95 -13.35
N SER A 159 9.74 10.06 -12.52
CA SER A 159 10.98 10.33 -11.79
C SER A 159 12.18 10.54 -12.73
N SER A 160 12.25 9.76 -13.81
CA SER A 160 13.29 9.91 -14.84
C SER A 160 13.17 11.23 -15.61
N VAL A 161 11.94 11.69 -15.86
CA VAL A 161 11.68 12.99 -16.50
C VAL A 161 12.09 14.16 -15.61
N ILE A 162 11.88 14.06 -14.29
CA ILE A 162 12.35 15.08 -13.34
C ILE A 162 13.88 15.16 -13.34
N LEU A 163 14.56 14.01 -13.37
CA LEU A 163 16.03 13.97 -13.41
C LEU A 163 16.59 14.60 -14.69
N THR A 164 15.91 14.44 -15.83
CA THR A 164 16.38 15.00 -17.11
C THR A 164 16.04 16.48 -17.28
N LEU A 165 14.88 16.93 -16.78
CA LEU A 165 14.42 18.31 -16.96
C LEU A 165 14.83 19.24 -15.81
N GLY A 166 15.24 18.71 -14.66
CA GLY A 166 15.71 19.50 -13.51
C GLY A 166 14.65 20.39 -12.84
N VAL A 167 13.39 20.30 -13.25
CA VAL A 167 12.28 21.07 -12.69
C VAL A 167 11.31 20.17 -11.92
N PRO A 168 11.14 20.39 -10.60
CA PRO A 168 10.15 19.66 -9.82
C PRO A 168 8.74 20.13 -10.21
N HIS A 169 7.97 19.23 -10.85
CA HIS A 169 6.58 19.53 -11.22
C HIS A 169 5.61 19.16 -10.09
N PRO A 170 4.66 20.06 -9.72
CA PRO A 170 3.68 19.81 -8.65
C PRO A 170 2.73 18.64 -8.95
N TYR A 171 2.62 18.23 -10.21
CA TYR A 171 1.82 17.08 -10.64
C TYR A 171 2.35 15.74 -10.13
N LEU A 172 3.65 15.63 -9.81
CA LEU A 172 4.20 14.39 -9.26
C LEU A 172 3.58 14.06 -7.90
N SER A 173 3.29 15.09 -7.11
CA SER A 173 2.70 14.94 -5.78
C SER A 173 1.23 14.50 -5.82
N LEU A 174 0.55 14.66 -6.96
CA LEU A 174 -0.81 14.15 -7.19
C LEU A 174 -0.85 12.65 -7.51
N VAL A 175 0.25 12.07 -7.99
CA VAL A 175 0.35 10.63 -8.29
C VAL A 175 0.60 9.81 -7.02
N LEU A 176 1.23 10.40 -6.01
CA LEU A 176 1.50 9.79 -4.71
C LEU A 176 0.24 9.19 -4.00
N PRO A 177 -0.91 9.87 -3.92
CA PRO A 177 -2.13 9.32 -3.32
C PRO A 177 -2.89 8.32 -4.21
N LEU A 178 -2.55 8.22 -5.50
CA LEU A 178 -3.21 7.29 -6.43
C LEU A 178 -2.90 5.82 -6.07
N GLY A 179 -1.70 5.54 -5.56
CA GLY A 179 -1.32 4.20 -5.10
C GLY A 179 -2.24 3.65 -4.00
N PRO A 180 -2.41 4.36 -2.86
CA PRO A 180 -3.31 3.92 -1.80
C PRO A 180 -4.78 3.83 -2.23
N ILE A 181 -5.26 4.71 -3.10
CA ILE A 181 -6.64 4.66 -3.61
C ILE A 181 -6.84 3.40 -4.44
N LEU A 182 -5.92 3.09 -5.35
CA LEU A 182 -5.98 1.87 -6.16
C LEU A 182 -5.82 0.61 -5.30
N ALA A 183 -5.01 0.67 -4.23
CA ALA A 183 -4.97 -0.39 -3.22
C ALA A 183 -6.33 -0.60 -2.55
N ALA A 184 -6.94 0.47 -2.05
CA ALA A 184 -8.23 0.41 -1.40
C ALA A 184 -9.32 -0.15 -2.32
N ILE A 185 -9.36 0.28 -3.58
CA ILE A 185 -10.32 -0.23 -4.58
C ILE A 185 -10.08 -1.71 -4.84
N THR A 186 -8.83 -2.11 -5.06
CA THR A 186 -8.52 -3.50 -5.39
C THR A 186 -8.82 -4.46 -4.24
N PHE A 187 -8.50 -4.10 -2.99
CA PHE A 187 -8.80 -4.91 -1.81
C PHE A 187 -10.28 -4.83 -1.39
N GLY A 188 -10.90 -3.65 -1.52
CA GLY A 188 -12.32 -3.44 -1.22
C GLY A 188 -13.24 -4.21 -2.16
N TYR A 189 -12.89 -4.31 -3.45
CA TYR A 189 -13.70 -5.01 -4.44
C TYR A 189 -13.90 -6.50 -4.12
N THR A 190 -12.88 -7.21 -3.61
CA THR A 190 -13.07 -8.61 -3.17
C THR A 190 -13.94 -8.71 -1.94
N PHE A 191 -13.79 -7.80 -0.99
CA PHE A 191 -14.56 -7.86 0.25
C PHE A 191 -16.05 -7.65 -0.05
N TRP A 192 -16.35 -6.67 -0.91
CA TRP A 192 -17.71 -6.39 -1.33
C TRP A 192 -18.35 -7.57 -2.09
N ARG A 193 -17.61 -8.20 -3.00
CA ARG A 193 -18.11 -9.35 -3.77
C ARG A 193 -18.42 -10.58 -2.89
N GLU A 194 -17.63 -10.84 -1.85
CA GLU A 194 -17.87 -11.94 -0.90
C GLU A 194 -19.16 -11.72 -0.09
N SER A 195 -19.46 -10.46 0.23
CA SER A 195 -20.68 -10.12 0.99
C SER A 195 -21.97 -10.39 0.21
N GLU A 196 -21.91 -10.37 -1.13
CA GLU A 196 -23.07 -10.58 -2.00
C GLU A 196 -23.34 -12.07 -2.26
N HIS A 197 -22.32 -12.93 -2.15
CA HIS A 197 -22.45 -14.38 -2.34
C HIS A 197 -22.66 -15.16 -1.05
N SER A 198 -22.58 -14.53 0.12
CA SER A 198 -22.99 -15.17 1.38
C SER A 198 -24.51 -15.33 1.38
N PRO A 199 -25.05 -16.55 1.22
CA PRO A 199 -26.49 -16.75 1.31
C PRO A 199 -26.93 -16.27 2.69
N ALA A 200 -27.97 -15.43 2.72
CA ALA A 200 -28.56 -14.98 3.98
C ALA A 200 -28.78 -16.21 4.87
N PRO A 201 -28.39 -16.17 6.16
CA PRO A 201 -28.57 -17.30 7.04
C PRO A 201 -30.04 -17.72 6.95
N ALA A 202 -30.27 -18.92 6.43
CA ALA A 202 -31.60 -19.48 6.35
C ALA A 202 -32.16 -19.42 7.77
N SER A 203 -33.22 -18.63 7.95
CA SER A 203 -33.92 -18.52 9.20
C SER A 203 -34.40 -19.92 9.59
N ASP A 204 -33.67 -20.58 10.47
CA ASP A 204 -34.00 -21.86 11.13
C ASP A 204 -35.18 -21.66 12.10
N SER A 205 -36.31 -21.18 11.57
CA SER A 205 -37.56 -20.98 12.33
C SER A 205 -38.64 -21.99 11.97
N ALA A 206 -38.28 -23.14 11.38
CA ALA A 206 -39.25 -24.14 10.90
C ALA A 206 -39.00 -25.57 11.40
N ARG A 207 -38.31 -25.76 12.54
CA ARG A 207 -38.04 -27.11 13.08
C ARG A 207 -38.30 -27.26 14.57
N GLU A 208 -39.47 -26.83 15.04
CA GLU A 208 -39.94 -27.28 16.36
C GLU A 208 -41.47 -27.32 16.46
N SER A 209 -42.07 -28.33 15.83
CA SER A 209 -43.42 -28.81 16.18
C SER A 209 -43.71 -30.18 15.55
N THR A 210 -42.88 -31.19 15.86
CA THR A 210 -43.29 -32.59 15.67
C THR A 210 -43.90 -33.07 16.99
N PRO A 211 -45.22 -33.32 17.08
CA PRO A 211 -45.81 -33.90 18.27
C PRO A 211 -45.36 -35.35 18.38
N ARG A 212 -44.62 -35.69 19.45
CA ARG A 212 -44.38 -37.08 19.85
C ARG A 212 -45.73 -37.70 20.23
N SER A 213 -46.28 -38.54 19.36
CA SER A 213 -47.32 -39.49 19.75
C SER A 213 -46.72 -40.46 20.77
N VAL A 214 -47.23 -40.40 21.99
CA VAL A 214 -46.99 -41.39 23.04
C VAL A 214 -47.69 -42.68 22.61
N ALA A 215 -46.90 -43.65 22.17
CA ALA A 215 -47.35 -45.01 21.90
C ALA A 215 -47.32 -45.82 23.21
N ASP A 216 -48.48 -46.36 23.54
CA ASP A 216 -48.77 -47.70 24.08
C ASP A 216 -47.86 -48.26 25.17
N ALA A 217 -48.43 -48.28 26.38
CA ALA A 217 -48.07 -49.17 27.46
C ALA A 217 -48.94 -50.44 27.35
N ASP A 218 -48.34 -51.51 26.82
CA ASP A 218 -48.80 -52.89 27.03
C ASP A 218 -47.59 -53.72 27.51
N VAL A 219 -47.53 -53.96 28.82
CA VAL A 219 -46.64 -54.97 29.41
C VAL A 219 -47.50 -55.86 30.31
N ASN A 220 -47.75 -57.06 29.80
CA ASN A 220 -48.19 -58.24 30.53
C ASN A 220 -47.29 -58.50 31.74
N VAL A 221 -47.87 -58.66 32.94
CA VAL A 221 -47.80 -59.83 33.85
C VAL A 221 -48.94 -59.71 34.86
#